data_AF-A0A5P8E556-F1
#
_entry.id   AF-A0A5P8E556-F1
#
_cell.length_a   1.000
_cell.length_b   1.000
_cell.length_c   1.000
_cell.angle_alpha   90.00
_cell.angle_beta   90.00
_cell.angle_gamma   90.00
#
_symmetry.space_group_name_H-M   'P 1'
#
loop_
_entity.id
_entity.type
_entity.pdbx_description
1 polymer ?
#
loop_
_entity_poly.entity_id
_entity_poly.type
_entity_poly.pdbx_seq_one_letter_code
_entity_poly.pdbx_strand_id
1 'polypeptide(L)'
;MDKYFICLANSYKRGGRCIAGIEIAFNANGEFSPIRNNDGRPRWIRPIAKTTHGEIPNYMAEDIKMFSIIKLSNVVPCPNKAHRENVYYSKLEQYECNLSFDDNIIKQFIDNKHQSIFYNRGRAVLAEQLMEINYSLMLIHAENAYAYIDENREKSKNRIKFSYYGSEYDFPITDPAFMEKLKRAPEKYMHINDVYLTLSLGLEFEGWHHKLVAGVIDTHIPCNSNQKTNTQASCQQDQLIWFDKYENELISLLDKKNEIEEKINDVRAKILQGMESHGLDKIHSKQISVNYTPPKTIMQFDSRAFRTENEELYSNYCKPKQREASIVVRRNVKD
;
A
#
# COMPACT_ATOMS: atom_id res chain seq x y z
N MET A 1 11.33 12.67 -22.99
CA MET A 1 11.12 14.00 -22.38
C MET A 1 10.76 13.81 -20.93
N ASP A 2 11.20 14.73 -20.06
CA ASP A 2 10.82 14.72 -18.65
C ASP A 2 9.39 15.25 -18.49
N LYS A 3 8.66 14.75 -17.49
CA LYS A 3 7.34 15.26 -17.09
C LYS A 3 7.23 15.40 -15.59
N TYR A 4 6.36 16.30 -15.16
CA TYR A 4 6.06 16.55 -13.76
C TYR A 4 4.58 16.32 -13.50
N PHE A 5 4.24 15.80 -12.33
CA PHE A 5 2.84 15.69 -11.92
C PHE A 5 2.68 15.83 -10.41
N ILE A 6 1.50 16.31 -10.00
CA ILE A 6 1.09 16.36 -8.60
C ILE A 6 0.44 15.03 -8.26
N CYS A 7 1.03 14.30 -7.32
CA CYS A 7 0.51 13.01 -6.86
C CYS A 7 -0.88 13.17 -6.24
N LEU A 8 -1.90 12.52 -6.81
CA LEU A 8 -3.27 12.48 -6.30
C LEU A 8 -3.73 11.07 -5.91
N ALA A 9 -2.90 10.06 -6.17
CA ALA A 9 -3.13 8.70 -5.75
C ALA A 9 -1.79 8.00 -5.53
N ASN A 10 -1.67 7.33 -4.38
CA ASN A 10 -0.61 6.35 -4.11
C ASN A 10 -1.27 5.15 -3.43
N SER A 11 -1.90 4.29 -4.23
CA SER A 11 -2.77 3.20 -3.74
C SER A 11 -2.12 1.83 -3.89
N TYR A 12 -2.62 0.82 -3.17
CA TYR A 12 -2.22 -0.56 -3.41
C TYR A 12 -2.68 -1.08 -4.78
N LYS A 13 -1.79 -1.79 -5.46
CA LYS A 13 -2.06 -2.50 -6.72
C LYS A 13 -1.27 -3.81 -6.75
N ARG A 14 -1.95 -4.94 -6.55
CA ARG A 14 -1.39 -6.31 -6.70
C ARG A 14 0.02 -6.49 -6.10
N GLY A 15 0.19 -6.15 -4.82
CA GLY A 15 1.47 -6.31 -4.10
C GLY A 15 2.45 -5.13 -4.24
N GLY A 16 2.23 -4.23 -5.19
CA GLY A 16 2.93 -2.94 -5.31
C GLY A 16 1.99 -1.74 -5.14
N ARG A 17 2.38 -0.63 -5.76
CA ARG A 17 1.66 0.65 -5.75
C ARG A 17 1.15 1.05 -7.12
N CYS A 18 0.05 1.79 -7.13
CA CYS A 18 -0.43 2.59 -8.24
C CYS A 18 -0.27 4.05 -7.85
N ILE A 19 0.68 4.73 -8.50
CA ILE A 19 0.86 6.17 -8.34
C ILE A 19 0.25 6.87 -9.55
N ALA A 20 -0.55 7.90 -9.33
CA ALA A 20 -1.07 8.72 -10.41
C ALA A 20 -1.34 10.16 -9.97
N GLY A 21 -1.47 11.05 -10.93
CA GLY A 21 -1.74 12.45 -10.65
C GLY A 21 -1.93 13.31 -11.89
N ILE A 22 -2.02 14.62 -11.69
CA ILE A 22 -2.22 15.59 -12.76
C ILE A 22 -0.88 16.10 -13.27
N GLU A 23 -0.65 15.97 -14.59
CA GLU A 23 0.51 16.51 -15.27
C GLU A 23 0.54 18.04 -15.15
N ILE A 24 1.70 18.60 -14.83
CA ILE A 24 1.91 20.04 -14.67
C ILE A 24 3.06 20.53 -15.56
N ALA A 25 3.02 21.81 -15.90
CA ALA A 25 4.13 22.53 -16.52
C ALA A 25 4.55 23.70 -15.62
N PHE A 26 5.85 23.94 -15.54
CA PHE A 26 6.41 25.12 -14.88
C PHE A 26 6.60 26.25 -15.88
N ASN A 27 6.25 27.47 -15.49
CA ASN A 27 6.58 28.68 -16.25
C ASN A 27 8.02 29.14 -15.92
N ALA A 28 8.49 30.19 -16.60
CA ALA A 28 9.84 30.74 -16.40
C ALA A 28 10.09 31.27 -14.97
N ASN A 29 9.03 31.58 -14.23
CA ASN A 29 9.09 32.05 -12.85
C ASN A 29 9.04 30.90 -11.83
N GLY A 30 8.97 29.65 -12.30
CA GLY A 30 8.87 28.46 -11.44
C GLY A 30 7.47 28.20 -10.88
N GLU A 31 6.44 28.90 -11.35
CA GLU A 31 5.05 28.60 -10.97
C GLU A 31 4.52 27.46 -11.84
N PHE A 32 3.72 26.58 -11.26
CA PHE A 32 3.14 25.47 -11.99
C PHE A 32 1.73 25.78 -12.50
N SER A 33 1.34 25.12 -13.59
CA SER A 33 -0.04 25.07 -14.07
C SER A 33 -0.41 23.66 -14.50
N PRO A 34 -1.66 23.20 -14.23
CA PRO A 34 -2.11 21.89 -14.70
C PRO A 34 -2.21 21.86 -16.22
N ILE A 35 -1.64 20.82 -16.82
CA ILE A 35 -1.83 20.55 -18.25
C ILE A 35 -3.23 19.97 -18.44
N ARG A 36 -3.91 20.44 -19.49
CA ARG A 36 -5.27 20.00 -19.82
C ARG A 36 -5.29 19.18 -21.11
N ASN A 37 -6.28 18.30 -21.21
CA ASN A 37 -6.64 17.64 -22.46
C ASN A 37 -7.43 18.59 -23.36
N ASN A 38 -7.60 18.22 -24.64
CA ASN A 38 -8.37 19.02 -25.60
C ASN A 38 -9.82 19.27 -25.16
N ASP A 39 -10.33 18.42 -24.27
CA ASP A 39 -11.68 18.54 -23.72
C ASP A 39 -11.76 19.36 -22.41
N GLY A 40 -10.67 20.04 -22.04
CA GLY A 40 -10.58 20.93 -20.87
C GLY A 40 -10.30 20.21 -19.55
N ARG A 41 -10.39 18.88 -19.50
CA ARG A 41 -10.11 18.13 -18.26
C ARG A 41 -8.62 18.15 -17.91
N PRO A 42 -8.27 18.11 -16.62
CA PRO A 42 -6.90 17.88 -16.17
C PRO A 42 -6.32 16.60 -16.79
N ARG A 43 -5.09 16.69 -17.28
CA ARG A 43 -4.41 15.56 -17.88
C ARG A 43 -3.81 14.67 -16.81
N TRP A 44 -4.35 13.48 -16.67
CA TRP A 44 -3.80 12.45 -15.81
C TRP A 44 -2.54 11.83 -16.40
N ILE A 45 -1.60 11.48 -15.53
CA ILE A 45 -0.45 10.64 -15.82
C ILE A 45 -0.33 9.57 -14.75
N ARG A 46 -0.06 8.35 -15.19
CA ARG A 46 0.10 7.18 -14.31
C ARG A 46 1.36 6.42 -14.68
N PRO A 47 2.48 6.63 -13.97
CA PRO A 47 3.66 5.80 -14.16
C PRO A 47 3.35 4.33 -13.90
N ILE A 48 3.84 3.46 -14.78
CA ILE A 48 3.79 2.00 -14.62
C ILE A 48 5.20 1.42 -14.72
N ALA A 49 5.52 0.44 -13.88
CA ALA A 49 6.76 -0.31 -13.99
C ALA A 49 6.63 -1.45 -15.01
N LYS A 50 7.75 -2.06 -15.42
CA LYS A 50 7.77 -3.26 -16.27
C LYS A 50 7.53 -4.54 -15.45
N THR A 51 6.47 -4.53 -14.66
CA THR A 51 5.99 -5.65 -13.83
C THR A 51 4.76 -6.27 -14.50
N THR A 52 4.34 -7.45 -14.04
CA THR A 52 3.23 -8.21 -14.66
C THR A 52 1.94 -7.41 -14.77
N HIS A 53 1.64 -6.56 -13.78
CA HIS A 53 0.44 -5.75 -13.79
C HIS A 53 0.73 -4.24 -13.87
N GLY A 54 1.99 -3.85 -14.08
CA GLY A 54 2.42 -2.45 -14.15
C GLY A 54 2.32 -1.71 -12.82
N GLU A 55 2.36 -2.43 -11.71
CA GLU A 55 2.50 -1.89 -10.35
C GLU A 55 3.94 -1.43 -10.09
N ILE A 56 4.09 -0.30 -9.39
CA ILE A 56 5.38 0.21 -8.95
C ILE A 56 5.79 -0.53 -7.67
N PRO A 57 7.03 -1.02 -7.53
CA PRO A 57 7.48 -1.64 -6.29
C PRO A 57 7.33 -0.72 -5.08
N ASN A 58 6.93 -1.27 -3.91
CA ASN A 58 6.62 -0.46 -2.72
C ASN A 58 7.78 0.45 -2.30
N TYR A 59 9.02 -0.06 -2.31
CA TYR A 59 10.20 0.71 -1.90
C TYR A 59 10.48 1.96 -2.76
N MET A 60 9.91 2.05 -3.97
CA MET A 60 10.04 3.26 -4.81
C MET A 60 8.94 4.29 -4.55
N ALA A 61 7.86 3.88 -3.89
CA ALA A 61 6.59 4.59 -3.89
C ALA A 61 6.05 4.89 -2.49
N GLU A 62 6.49 4.17 -1.46
CA GLU A 62 5.96 4.28 -0.10
C GLU A 62 6.12 5.66 0.52
N ASP A 63 7.24 6.33 0.22
CA ASP A 63 7.52 7.69 0.71
C ASP A 63 6.81 8.79 -0.07
N ILE A 64 6.11 8.45 -1.16
CA ILE A 64 5.40 9.43 -1.99
C ILE A 64 4.07 9.78 -1.32
N LYS A 65 3.98 11.02 -0.85
CA LYS A 65 2.79 11.53 -0.20
C LYS A 65 1.82 12.11 -1.22
N MET A 66 0.57 12.24 -0.81
CA MET A 66 -0.41 13.04 -1.53
C MET A 66 0.15 14.46 -1.72
N PHE A 67 -0.08 15.04 -2.89
CA PHE A 67 0.38 16.37 -3.28
C PHE A 67 1.90 16.55 -3.46
N SER A 68 2.72 15.52 -3.26
CA SER A 68 4.12 15.55 -3.72
C SER A 68 4.18 15.78 -5.23
N ILE A 69 5.08 16.65 -5.68
CA ILE A 69 5.42 16.75 -7.09
C ILE A 69 6.38 15.63 -7.44
N ILE A 70 6.08 14.88 -8.49
CA ILE A 70 6.92 13.79 -8.98
C ILE A 70 7.45 14.15 -10.35
N LYS A 71 8.76 14.01 -10.52
CA LYS A 71 9.45 14.08 -11.80
C LYS A 71 9.60 12.67 -12.38
N LEU A 72 9.18 12.50 -13.62
CA LEU A 72 9.42 11.29 -14.42
C LEU A 72 10.40 11.63 -15.54
N SER A 73 11.46 10.83 -15.67
CA SER A 73 12.42 10.97 -16.77
C SER A 73 12.17 9.99 -17.91
N ASN A 74 12.46 10.44 -19.13
CA ASN A 74 12.31 9.67 -20.37
C ASN A 74 10.93 9.02 -20.51
N VAL A 75 9.89 9.84 -20.36
CA VAL A 75 8.51 9.35 -20.39
C VAL A 75 8.13 8.84 -21.78
N VAL A 76 7.58 7.63 -21.84
CA VAL A 76 7.04 6.99 -23.05
C VAL A 76 5.58 6.61 -22.81
N PRO A 77 4.61 7.12 -23.60
CA PRO A 77 3.22 6.72 -23.49
C PRO A 77 3.02 5.20 -23.66
N CYS A 78 2.22 4.60 -22.79
CA CYS A 78 1.85 3.18 -22.84
C CYS A 78 0.34 3.00 -22.58
N PRO A 79 -0.54 3.62 -23.40
CA PRO A 79 -1.97 3.53 -23.20
C PRO A 79 -2.44 2.07 -23.32
N ASN A 80 -3.39 1.66 -22.48
CA ASN A 80 -4.00 0.33 -22.56
C ASN A 80 -5.51 0.40 -22.26
N LYS A 81 -6.36 0.17 -23.26
CA LYS A 81 -7.82 0.29 -23.16
C LYS A 81 -8.21 1.64 -22.50
N ALA A 82 -8.99 1.61 -21.42
CA ALA A 82 -9.40 2.79 -20.65
C ALA A 82 -8.23 3.51 -19.94
N HIS A 83 -7.08 2.84 -19.78
CA HIS A 83 -5.90 3.36 -19.08
C HIS A 83 -4.97 4.15 -20.01
N ARG A 84 -5.46 5.23 -20.61
CA ARG A 84 -4.70 6.05 -21.57
C ARG A 84 -3.59 6.90 -20.95
N GLU A 85 -3.69 7.15 -19.65
CA GLU A 85 -2.75 7.91 -18.82
C GLU A 85 -1.46 7.13 -18.50
N ASN A 86 -1.41 5.83 -18.81
CA ASN A 86 -0.27 4.99 -18.51
C ASN A 86 0.99 5.45 -19.26
N VAL A 87 2.11 5.50 -18.53
CA VAL A 87 3.42 5.81 -19.11
C VAL A 87 4.51 4.94 -18.52
N TYR A 88 5.48 4.57 -19.35
CA TYR A 88 6.78 4.11 -18.88
C TYR A 88 7.70 5.30 -18.60
N TYR A 89 8.69 5.06 -17.74
CA TYR A 89 9.68 6.04 -17.31
C TYR A 89 11.02 5.32 -17.07
N SER A 90 12.12 6.05 -17.12
CA SER A 90 13.44 5.54 -16.73
C SER A 90 13.79 5.86 -15.27
N LYS A 91 13.25 6.95 -14.73
CA LYS A 91 13.47 7.40 -13.36
C LYS A 91 12.23 8.10 -12.82
N LEU A 92 11.96 7.91 -11.53
CA LEU A 92 10.85 8.50 -10.79
C LEU A 92 11.43 9.10 -9.51
N GLU A 93 11.25 10.41 -9.33
CA GLU A 93 11.87 11.18 -8.26
C GLU A 93 10.86 12.15 -7.65
N GLN A 94 10.92 12.35 -6.33
CA GLN A 94 10.20 13.46 -5.71
C GLN A 94 10.93 14.75 -6.05
N TYR A 95 10.19 15.73 -6.55
CA TYR A 95 10.68 17.05 -6.87
C TYR A 95 10.36 17.98 -5.71
N GLU A 96 11.39 18.43 -5.00
CA GLU A 96 11.23 19.35 -3.87
C GLU A 96 10.77 20.72 -4.36
N CYS A 97 9.55 21.07 -4.01
CA CYS A 97 8.98 22.39 -4.26
C CYS A 97 8.08 22.75 -3.08
N ASN A 98 8.24 23.96 -2.56
CA ASN A 98 7.39 24.48 -1.49
C ASN A 98 6.06 24.95 -2.07
N LEU A 99 5.13 24.02 -2.27
CA LEU A 99 3.76 24.35 -2.65
C LEU A 99 2.84 24.28 -1.43
N SER A 100 2.11 25.36 -1.21
CA SER A 100 0.91 25.34 -0.37
C SER A 100 -0.24 24.83 -1.22
N PHE A 101 -0.82 23.70 -0.84
CA PHE A 101 -2.05 23.20 -1.46
C PHE A 101 -3.24 23.77 -0.70
N ASP A 102 -3.97 24.66 -1.35
CA ASP A 102 -5.25 25.16 -0.88
C ASP A 102 -6.40 24.56 -1.69
N ASP A 103 -7.64 24.79 -1.24
CA ASP A 103 -8.84 24.30 -1.92
C ASP A 103 -8.96 24.84 -3.35
N ASN A 104 -8.40 26.01 -3.65
CA ASN A 104 -8.46 26.60 -4.99
C ASN A 104 -7.62 25.80 -5.99
N ILE A 105 -6.47 25.27 -5.57
CA ILE A 105 -5.64 24.40 -6.40
C ILE A 105 -6.37 23.06 -6.64
N ILE A 106 -6.94 22.45 -5.60
CA ILE A 106 -7.65 21.18 -5.74
C ILE A 106 -8.84 21.30 -6.69
N LYS A 107 -9.61 22.39 -6.60
CA LYS A 107 -10.74 22.69 -7.51
C LYS A 107 -10.34 22.73 -8.99
N GLN A 108 -9.10 23.06 -9.32
CA GLN A 108 -8.62 23.05 -10.70
C GLN A 108 -8.43 21.64 -11.27
N PHE A 109 -8.35 20.63 -10.41
CA PHE A 109 -8.08 19.23 -10.76
C PHE A 109 -9.34 18.36 -10.83
N ILE A 110 -10.50 18.88 -10.41
CA ILE A 110 -11.77 18.14 -10.39
C ILE A 110 -12.28 17.87 -11.80
N ASP A 111 -12.81 16.67 -12.03
CA ASP A 111 -13.58 16.35 -13.23
C ASP A 111 -14.99 16.94 -13.11
N ASN A 112 -15.22 18.04 -13.83
CA ASN A 112 -16.54 18.70 -13.88
C ASN A 112 -17.34 18.30 -15.13
N LYS A 113 -16.88 17.29 -15.88
CA LYS A 113 -17.48 16.91 -17.16
C LYS A 113 -18.43 15.73 -17.02
N HIS A 114 -18.10 14.76 -16.16
CA HIS A 114 -18.84 13.51 -16.05
C HIS A 114 -19.75 13.49 -14.84
N GLN A 115 -21.06 13.37 -15.06
CA GLN A 115 -22.05 13.22 -14.00
C GLN A 115 -22.11 11.79 -13.44
N SER A 116 -21.49 10.82 -14.13
CA SER A 116 -21.38 9.42 -13.69
C SER A 116 -19.92 8.99 -13.63
N ILE A 117 -19.58 8.21 -12.61
CA ILE A 117 -18.23 7.69 -12.43
C ILE A 117 -17.96 6.55 -13.42
N PHE A 118 -17.01 6.76 -14.35
CA PHE A 118 -16.62 5.79 -15.38
C PHE A 118 -17.83 5.14 -16.06
N TYR A 119 -18.67 5.95 -16.71
CA TYR A 119 -19.83 5.55 -17.53
C TYR A 119 -21.13 5.10 -16.81
N ASN A 120 -21.06 4.35 -15.70
CA ASN A 120 -22.27 3.84 -15.03
C ASN A 120 -22.34 4.16 -13.53
N ARG A 121 -23.46 3.82 -12.86
CA ARG A 121 -23.62 4.00 -11.40
C ARG A 121 -23.19 2.78 -10.57
N GLY A 122 -22.86 1.67 -11.23
CA GLY A 122 -22.47 0.42 -10.57
C GLY A 122 -21.07 0.46 -9.95
N ARG A 123 -20.74 -0.61 -9.23
CA ARG A 123 -19.43 -0.85 -8.59
C ARG A 123 -18.33 -1.28 -9.59
N ALA A 124 -18.71 -1.62 -10.81
CA ALA A 124 -17.81 -2.07 -11.85
C ALA A 124 -18.38 -1.73 -13.24
N VAL A 125 -17.53 -1.81 -14.26
CA VAL A 125 -17.87 -1.64 -15.67
C VAL A 125 -17.48 -2.92 -16.41
N LEU A 126 -18.33 -3.39 -17.33
CA LEU A 126 -17.99 -4.52 -18.19
C LEU A 126 -16.86 -4.13 -19.15
N ALA A 127 -15.92 -5.04 -19.40
CA ALA A 127 -14.77 -4.79 -20.27
C ALA A 127 -15.19 -4.37 -21.70
N GLU A 128 -16.29 -4.93 -22.21
CA GLU A 128 -16.86 -4.57 -23.52
C GLU A 128 -17.40 -3.13 -23.57
N GLN A 129 -17.92 -2.60 -22.45
CA GLN A 129 -18.43 -1.23 -22.34
C GLN A 129 -17.30 -0.19 -22.26
N LEU A 130 -16.06 -0.62 -21.99
CA LEU A 130 -14.91 0.26 -21.91
C LEU A 130 -14.34 0.66 -23.28
N MET A 131 -14.82 0.09 -24.39
CA MET A 131 -14.37 0.50 -25.72
C MET A 131 -14.60 1.99 -26.00
N GLU A 132 -15.61 2.59 -25.35
CA GLU A 132 -15.96 4.00 -25.49
C GLU A 132 -15.30 4.90 -24.41
N ILE A 133 -14.74 4.31 -23.35
CA ILE A 133 -14.13 5.06 -22.25
C ILE A 133 -12.64 5.23 -22.49
N ASN A 134 -12.19 6.48 -22.51
CA ASN A 134 -10.80 6.85 -22.77
C ASN A 134 -10.04 7.35 -21.52
N TYR A 135 -10.59 7.14 -20.33
CA TYR A 135 -10.02 7.57 -19.05
C TYR A 135 -10.32 6.56 -17.95
N SER A 136 -9.38 6.39 -17.01
CA SER A 136 -9.53 5.45 -15.88
C SER A 136 -9.27 6.08 -14.52
N LEU A 137 -9.07 7.40 -14.50
CA LEU A 137 -8.86 8.21 -13.31
C LEU A 137 -9.72 9.47 -13.40
N MET A 138 -10.23 9.89 -12.24
CA MET A 138 -10.89 11.18 -12.07
C MET A 138 -10.79 11.61 -10.62
N LEU A 139 -10.71 12.92 -10.40
CA LEU A 139 -10.83 13.52 -9.08
C LEU A 139 -12.25 14.09 -8.98
N ILE A 140 -12.96 13.76 -7.92
CA ILE A 140 -14.29 14.31 -7.64
C ILE A 140 -14.32 14.98 -6.29
N HIS A 141 -15.24 15.93 -6.14
CA HIS A 141 -15.75 16.32 -4.83
C HIS A 141 -16.94 15.42 -4.50
N ALA A 142 -16.91 14.80 -3.32
CA ALA A 142 -17.93 13.84 -2.92
C ALA A 142 -18.73 14.39 -1.73
N GLU A 143 -20.04 14.14 -1.75
CA GLU A 143 -20.98 14.60 -0.74
C GLU A 143 -21.38 13.44 0.17
N ASN A 144 -21.88 13.74 1.38
CA ASN A 144 -22.40 12.77 2.35
C ASN A 144 -21.48 11.56 2.58
N ALA A 145 -20.18 11.79 2.57
CA ALA A 145 -19.21 10.71 2.57
C ALA A 145 -19.03 10.12 3.97
N TYR A 146 -18.86 8.81 4.03
CA TYR A 146 -18.45 8.12 5.25
C TYR A 146 -17.68 6.84 4.93
N ALA A 147 -16.62 6.59 5.70
CA ALA A 147 -15.77 5.42 5.54
C ALA A 147 -15.95 4.44 6.69
N TYR A 148 -15.84 3.15 6.38
CA TYR A 148 -16.07 2.05 7.31
C TYR A 148 -15.23 0.83 6.94
N ILE A 149 -15.08 -0.08 7.89
CA ILE A 149 -14.44 -1.38 7.70
C ILE A 149 -15.55 -2.42 7.55
N ASP A 150 -15.64 -3.05 6.38
CA ASP A 150 -16.56 -4.17 6.13
C ASP A 150 -15.96 -5.45 6.69
N GLU A 151 -16.37 -5.84 7.90
CA GLU A 151 -15.91 -7.05 8.60
C GLU A 151 -16.69 -8.32 8.22
N ASN A 152 -17.79 -8.19 7.47
CA ASN A 152 -18.67 -9.32 7.12
C ASN A 152 -18.13 -10.22 5.99
N ARG A 153 -16.91 -9.97 5.52
CA ARG A 153 -16.25 -10.75 4.46
C ARG A 153 -15.08 -11.52 5.05
N GLU A 154 -14.72 -12.65 4.41
CA GLU A 154 -13.53 -13.45 4.78
C GLU A 154 -12.24 -12.62 4.91
N LYS A 155 -12.18 -11.46 4.23
CA LYS A 155 -11.16 -10.43 4.45
C LYS A 155 -11.84 -9.10 4.64
N SER A 156 -11.54 -8.44 5.76
CA SER A 156 -12.06 -7.10 6.04
C SER A 156 -11.66 -6.13 4.93
N LYS A 157 -12.59 -5.27 4.51
CA LYS A 157 -12.34 -4.30 3.45
C LYS A 157 -12.67 -2.89 3.92
N ASN A 158 -11.71 -1.97 3.80
CA ASN A 158 -11.95 -0.55 3.97
C ASN A 158 -12.80 -0.05 2.79
N ARG A 159 -13.90 0.63 3.08
CA ARG A 159 -14.86 1.11 2.10
C ARG A 159 -15.27 2.53 2.43
N ILE A 160 -15.65 3.28 1.40
CA ILE A 160 -16.24 4.60 1.56
C ILE A 160 -17.53 4.66 0.74
N LYS A 161 -18.57 5.14 1.39
CA LYS A 161 -19.85 5.49 0.80
C LYS A 161 -19.93 6.99 0.63
N PHE A 162 -20.53 7.45 -0.45
CA PHE A 162 -20.64 8.87 -0.78
C PHE A 162 -21.66 9.09 -1.89
N SER A 163 -22.16 10.32 -1.98
CA SER A 163 -22.99 10.81 -3.07
C SER A 163 -22.14 11.56 -4.10
N TYR A 164 -22.46 11.41 -5.38
CA TYR A 164 -21.91 12.21 -6.47
C TYR A 164 -22.99 12.44 -7.53
N TYR A 165 -23.29 13.71 -7.83
CA TYR A 165 -24.42 14.12 -8.69
C TYR A 165 -25.74 13.39 -8.34
N GLY A 166 -26.06 13.33 -7.04
CA GLY A 166 -27.27 12.69 -6.51
C GLY A 166 -27.32 11.16 -6.60
N SER A 167 -26.24 10.50 -7.02
CA SER A 167 -26.13 9.05 -7.04
C SER A 167 -25.26 8.56 -5.88
N GLU A 168 -25.72 7.49 -5.21
CA GLU A 168 -24.99 6.86 -4.12
C GLU A 168 -23.97 5.84 -4.63
N TYR A 169 -22.78 5.88 -4.06
CA TYR A 169 -21.67 4.99 -4.39
C TYR A 169 -21.09 4.35 -3.13
N ASP A 170 -20.48 3.18 -3.30
CA ASP A 170 -19.87 2.41 -2.21
C ASP A 170 -18.68 1.64 -2.78
N PHE A 171 -17.49 2.23 -2.66
CA PHE A 171 -16.28 1.73 -3.29
C PHE A 171 -15.24 1.27 -2.25
N PRO A 172 -14.47 0.22 -2.56
CA PRO A 172 -13.32 -0.14 -1.74
C PRO A 172 -12.25 0.95 -1.81
N ILE A 173 -11.62 1.21 -0.67
CA ILE A 173 -10.49 2.12 -0.55
C ILE A 173 -9.20 1.33 -0.77
N THR A 174 -8.32 1.86 -1.62
CA THR A 174 -6.99 1.31 -1.88
C THR A 174 -5.86 2.26 -1.49
N ASP A 175 -6.18 3.44 -0.93
CA ASP A 175 -5.23 4.38 -0.34
C ASP A 175 -4.70 3.88 1.03
N PRO A 176 -3.41 3.48 1.13
CA PRO A 176 -2.80 3.00 2.37
C PRO A 176 -2.83 4.02 3.51
N ALA A 177 -2.56 5.29 3.21
CA ALA A 177 -2.43 6.33 4.23
C ALA A 177 -3.80 6.58 4.85
N PHE A 178 -4.84 6.66 4.02
CA PHE A 178 -6.20 6.79 4.51
C PHE A 178 -6.69 5.53 5.24
N MET A 179 -6.37 4.33 4.74
CA MET A 179 -6.73 3.08 5.43
C MET A 179 -6.15 3.01 6.85
N GLU A 180 -4.91 3.44 7.05
CA GLU A 180 -4.31 3.48 8.39
C GLU A 180 -4.95 4.54 9.29
N LYS A 181 -5.31 5.71 8.74
CA LYS A 181 -6.10 6.72 9.47
C LYS A 181 -7.46 6.14 9.91
N LEU A 182 -8.17 5.48 8.99
CA LEU A 182 -9.49 4.89 9.23
C LEU A 182 -9.45 3.81 10.32
N LYS A 183 -8.46 2.90 10.28
CA LYS A 183 -8.30 1.88 11.31
C LYS A 183 -8.04 2.47 12.69
N ARG A 184 -7.30 3.58 12.76
CA ARG A 184 -6.93 4.22 14.03
C ARG A 184 -8.09 4.96 14.70
N ALA A 185 -8.98 5.55 13.90
CA ALA A 185 -10.04 6.41 14.38
C ALA A 185 -11.29 6.31 13.48
N PRO A 186 -11.94 5.13 13.41
CA PRO A 186 -13.06 4.90 12.49
C PRO A 186 -14.23 5.86 12.73
N GLU A 187 -14.47 6.25 13.98
CA GLU A 187 -15.51 7.19 14.39
C GLU A 187 -15.38 8.57 13.75
N LYS A 188 -14.15 9.01 13.44
CA LYS A 188 -13.91 10.31 12.76
C LYS A 188 -14.37 10.34 11.32
N TYR A 189 -14.54 9.15 10.73
CA TYR A 189 -14.87 9.00 9.32
C TYR A 189 -16.32 8.54 9.11
N MET A 190 -17.15 8.54 10.17
CA MET A 190 -18.59 8.28 10.05
C MET A 190 -19.35 9.40 9.33
N HIS A 191 -18.79 10.61 9.30
CA HIS A 191 -19.32 11.75 8.53
C HIS A 191 -18.16 12.62 8.05
N ILE A 192 -17.99 12.73 6.73
CA ILE A 192 -16.94 13.50 6.08
C ILE A 192 -17.62 14.54 5.18
N ASN A 193 -17.63 15.80 5.63
CA ASN A 193 -18.41 16.86 4.99
C ASN A 193 -17.72 17.47 3.76
N ASP A 194 -16.39 17.44 3.71
CA ASP A 194 -15.62 17.98 2.60
C ASP A 194 -14.46 17.04 2.28
N VAL A 195 -14.63 16.29 1.19
CA VAL A 195 -13.67 15.28 0.76
C VAL A 195 -13.55 15.23 -0.75
N TYR A 196 -12.30 15.20 -1.20
CA TYR A 196 -11.98 14.92 -2.59
C TYR A 196 -11.51 13.48 -2.72
N LEU A 197 -12.06 12.78 -3.70
CA LEU A 197 -11.77 11.37 -3.95
C LEU A 197 -11.10 11.22 -5.31
N THR A 198 -9.88 10.68 -5.31
CA THR A 198 -9.27 10.19 -6.53
C THR A 198 -9.83 8.80 -6.80
N LEU A 199 -10.67 8.71 -7.82
CA LEU A 199 -11.28 7.46 -8.26
C LEU A 199 -10.41 6.81 -9.33
N SER A 200 -10.37 5.49 -9.30
CA SER A 200 -9.61 4.69 -10.25
C SER A 200 -10.42 3.49 -10.72
N LEU A 201 -10.27 3.15 -11.98
CA LEU A 201 -10.76 1.90 -12.54
C LEU A 201 -9.66 0.84 -12.41
N GLY A 202 -10.01 -0.31 -11.81
CA GLY A 202 -9.11 -1.43 -11.64
C GLY A 202 -8.78 -2.13 -12.97
N LEU A 203 -7.80 -3.04 -12.93
CA LEU A 203 -7.53 -3.95 -14.03
C LEU A 203 -8.71 -4.91 -14.24
N GLU A 204 -8.80 -5.44 -15.45
CA GLU A 204 -9.80 -6.45 -15.80
C GLU A 204 -9.65 -7.68 -14.92
N PHE A 205 -10.77 -8.14 -14.35
CA PHE A 205 -10.88 -9.39 -13.63
C PHE A 205 -12.24 -10.01 -13.95
N GLU A 206 -12.23 -11.21 -14.53
CA GLU A 206 -13.46 -11.93 -14.93
C GLU A 206 -14.40 -11.10 -15.80
N GLY A 207 -13.85 -10.30 -16.73
CA GLY A 207 -14.62 -9.44 -17.64
C GLY A 207 -15.11 -8.12 -17.03
N TRP A 208 -14.76 -7.84 -15.77
CA TRP A 208 -15.16 -6.63 -15.06
C TRP A 208 -13.97 -5.76 -14.67
N HIS A 209 -14.20 -4.45 -14.67
CA HIS A 209 -13.29 -3.46 -14.13
C HIS A 209 -13.94 -2.79 -12.92
N HIS A 210 -13.44 -3.09 -11.73
CA HIS A 210 -13.98 -2.54 -10.48
C HIS A 210 -13.58 -1.09 -10.27
N LYS A 211 -14.49 -0.30 -9.72
CA LYS A 211 -14.23 1.08 -9.33
C LYS A 211 -13.69 1.14 -7.92
N LEU A 212 -12.65 1.92 -7.72
CA LEU A 212 -11.87 1.99 -6.49
C LEU A 212 -11.65 3.45 -6.10
N VAL A 213 -11.44 3.69 -4.81
CA VAL A 213 -10.97 4.98 -4.28
C VAL A 213 -9.47 4.85 -4.02
N ALA A 214 -8.67 5.46 -4.89
CA ALA A 214 -7.21 5.36 -4.92
C ALA A 214 -6.51 6.49 -4.14
N GLY A 215 -7.24 7.53 -3.78
CA GLY A 215 -6.76 8.62 -2.94
C GLY A 215 -7.93 9.27 -2.21
N VAL A 216 -7.74 9.60 -0.93
CA VAL A 216 -8.72 10.34 -0.13
C VAL A 216 -8.07 11.59 0.44
N ILE A 217 -8.67 12.75 0.16
CA ILE A 217 -8.20 14.07 0.59
C ILE A 217 -9.27 14.66 1.50
N ASP A 218 -9.02 14.64 2.81
CA ASP A 218 -9.89 15.23 3.84
C ASP A 218 -9.40 16.64 4.23
N THR A 219 -10.17 17.69 3.92
CA THR A 219 -9.79 19.09 4.17
C THR A 219 -9.90 19.51 5.64
N HIS A 220 -10.54 18.69 6.49
CA HIS A 220 -10.65 18.91 7.93
C HIS A 220 -9.37 18.63 8.73
N ILE A 221 -8.31 18.13 8.09
CA ILE A 221 -6.99 18.02 8.71
C ILE A 221 -6.11 19.11 8.12
N PRO A 222 -5.76 20.18 8.87
CA PRO A 222 -4.77 21.13 8.38
C PRO A 222 -3.49 20.36 8.06
N CYS A 223 -3.12 20.37 6.79
CA CYS A 223 -1.79 19.97 6.38
C CYS A 223 -0.85 21.03 6.96
N ASN A 224 -0.19 20.73 8.08
CA ASN A 224 0.83 21.59 8.67
C ASN A 224 2.04 21.65 7.72
N SER A 225 1.93 22.43 6.64
CA SER A 225 3.04 22.79 5.76
C SER A 225 3.68 24.11 6.19
N ASN A 226 3.77 24.35 7.51
CA ASN A 226 4.48 25.48 8.09
C ASN A 226 5.17 25.07 9.39
N GLN A 227 6.26 24.33 9.26
CA GLN A 227 7.36 24.44 10.23
C GLN A 227 8.65 24.74 9.45
N LYS A 228 8.95 26.05 9.38
CA LYS A 228 10.33 26.49 9.24
C LYS A 228 11.05 26.15 10.55
N THR A 229 11.96 25.19 10.50
CA THR A 229 13.14 25.21 11.37
C THR A 229 14.35 24.89 10.51
N ASN A 230 15.22 25.90 10.37
CA ASN A 230 16.63 25.69 10.07
C ASN A 230 17.19 24.64 11.02
N THR A 231 17.44 23.43 10.53
CA THR A 231 18.51 22.56 11.03
C THR A 231 18.60 21.32 10.14
N GLN A 232 19.63 21.26 9.30
CA GLN A 232 20.07 20.04 8.59
C GLN A 232 20.62 18.95 9.55
N ALA A 233 20.10 18.90 10.78
CA ALA A 233 20.48 17.93 11.82
C ALA A 233 19.27 17.19 12.41
N SER A 234 18.02 17.58 12.12
CA SER A 234 16.81 17.01 12.75
C SER A 234 16.02 16.02 11.89
N CYS A 235 16.35 15.83 10.61
CA CYS A 235 15.59 14.96 9.70
C CYS A 235 15.64 13.46 10.08
N GLN A 236 16.60 13.04 10.92
CA GLN A 236 16.63 11.69 11.50
C GLN A 236 15.80 11.54 12.79
N GLN A 237 15.42 12.63 13.46
CA GLN A 237 14.78 12.56 14.77
C GLN A 237 13.26 12.37 14.70
N ASP A 238 12.58 12.89 13.67
CA ASP A 238 11.12 12.73 13.55
C ASP A 238 10.67 11.39 12.94
N GLN A 239 11.57 10.67 12.25
CA GLN A 239 11.29 9.31 11.76
C GLN A 239 11.34 8.23 12.85
N LEU A 240 11.90 8.53 14.03
CA LEU A 240 12.03 7.59 15.15
C LEU A 240 10.92 7.69 16.22
N ILE A 241 10.17 8.78 16.31
CA ILE A 241 9.22 9.00 17.42
C ILE A 241 8.11 7.91 17.48
N TRP A 242 7.64 7.42 16.32
CA TRP A 242 6.67 6.32 16.31
C TRP A 242 7.32 4.97 16.62
N PHE A 243 8.59 4.77 16.21
CA PHE A 243 9.33 3.53 16.48
C PHE A 243 9.67 3.44 17.97
N ASP A 244 10.13 4.52 18.61
CA ASP A 244 10.44 4.60 20.04
C ASP A 244 9.24 4.19 20.92
N LYS A 245 8.02 4.52 20.47
CA LYS A 245 6.77 4.11 21.13
C LYS A 245 6.59 2.59 21.12
N TYR A 246 6.85 1.92 19.98
CA TYR A 246 6.68 0.48 19.84
C TYR A 246 7.95 -0.31 20.19
N GLU A 247 9.11 0.33 20.22
CA GLU A 247 10.39 -0.31 20.53
C GLU A 247 10.38 -0.81 21.97
N ASN A 248 9.98 0.02 22.92
CA ASN A 248 9.89 -0.36 24.33
C ASN A 248 8.87 -1.48 24.56
N GLU A 249 7.72 -1.40 23.89
CA GLU A 249 6.69 -2.45 23.95
C GLU A 249 7.20 -3.76 23.33
N LEU A 250 7.84 -3.69 22.17
CA LEU A 250 8.41 -4.84 21.47
C LEU A 250 9.57 -5.48 22.25
N ILE A 251 10.45 -4.69 22.85
CA ILE A 251 11.53 -5.17 23.73
C ILE A 251 10.93 -5.92 24.91
N SER A 252 9.95 -5.33 25.61
CA SER A 252 9.27 -5.96 26.75
C SER A 252 8.60 -7.28 26.36
N LEU A 253 7.94 -7.33 25.21
CA LEU A 253 7.29 -8.55 24.70
C LEU A 253 8.32 -9.63 24.32
N LEU A 254 9.45 -9.24 23.72
CA LEU A 254 10.53 -10.17 23.41
C LEU A 254 11.19 -10.74 24.67
N ASP A 255 11.39 -9.93 25.72
CA ASP A 255 11.91 -10.41 27.00
C ASP A 255 10.94 -11.37 27.67
N LYS A 256 9.65 -11.03 27.73
CA LYS A 256 8.61 -11.93 28.24
C LYS A 256 8.53 -13.22 27.45
N LYS A 257 8.66 -13.15 26.12
CA LYS A 257 8.70 -14.34 25.26
C LYS A 257 9.88 -15.22 25.63
N ASN A 258 11.09 -14.66 25.73
CA ASN A 258 12.29 -15.43 26.07
C ASN A 258 12.17 -16.05 27.48
N GLU A 259 11.66 -15.30 28.46
CA GLU A 259 11.41 -15.81 29.82
C GLU A 259 10.40 -16.97 29.82
N ILE A 260 9.31 -16.85 29.06
CA ILE A 260 8.33 -17.92 28.90
C ILE A 260 8.94 -19.12 28.19
N GLU A 261 9.73 -18.92 27.15
CA GLU A 261 10.42 -19.99 26.43
C GLU A 261 11.42 -20.73 27.33
N GLU A 262 12.18 -20.02 28.17
CA GLU A 262 13.06 -20.62 29.17
C GLU A 262 12.28 -21.47 30.19
N LYS A 263 11.17 -20.95 30.73
CA LYS A 263 10.29 -21.69 31.65
C LYS A 263 9.70 -22.93 30.97
N ILE A 264 9.25 -22.82 29.72
CA ILE A 264 8.75 -23.95 28.94
C ILE A 264 9.85 -25.00 28.74
N ASN A 265 11.07 -24.58 28.42
CA ASN A 265 12.19 -25.48 28.20
C ASN A 265 12.64 -26.17 29.49
N ASP A 266 12.63 -25.49 30.63
CA ASP A 266 12.87 -26.09 31.95
C ASP A 266 11.82 -27.18 32.28
N VAL A 267 10.54 -26.87 32.05
CA VAL A 267 9.45 -27.87 32.22
C VAL A 267 9.62 -29.04 31.25
N ARG A 268 9.97 -28.78 29.98
CA ARG A 268 10.23 -29.84 29.00
C ARG A 268 11.40 -30.73 29.41
N ALA A 269 12.49 -30.15 29.92
CA ALA A 269 13.65 -30.91 30.40
C ALA A 269 13.27 -31.82 31.59
N LYS A 270 12.48 -31.31 32.52
CA LYS A 270 11.94 -32.11 33.64
C LYS A 270 11.03 -33.23 33.17
N ILE A 271 10.15 -32.97 32.20
CA ILE A 271 9.29 -34.00 31.59
C ILE A 271 10.15 -35.06 30.89
N LEU A 272 11.16 -34.65 30.11
CA LEU A 272 12.08 -35.54 29.42
C LEU A 272 12.81 -36.46 30.41
N GLN A 273 13.41 -35.90 31.46
CA GLN A 273 14.09 -36.67 32.52
C GLN A 273 13.11 -37.62 33.23
N GLY A 274 11.87 -37.17 33.47
CA GLY A 274 10.81 -38.02 34.02
C GLY A 274 10.46 -39.19 33.10
N MET A 275 10.32 -38.94 31.80
CA MET A 275 10.04 -39.98 30.80
C MET A 275 11.20 -40.98 30.68
N GLU A 276 12.44 -40.52 30.69
CA GLU A 276 13.63 -41.38 30.65
C GLU A 276 13.76 -42.26 31.91
N SER A 277 13.60 -41.67 33.09
CA SER A 277 13.72 -42.41 34.37
C SER A 277 12.61 -43.45 34.58
N HIS A 278 11.43 -43.24 33.98
CA HIS A 278 10.30 -44.16 34.08
C HIS A 278 10.13 -45.07 32.86
N GLY A 279 11.01 -44.95 31.84
CA GLY A 279 10.93 -45.76 30.61
C GLY A 279 9.64 -45.55 29.82
N LEU A 280 9.15 -44.31 29.75
CA LEU A 280 7.89 -43.97 29.10
C LEU A 280 8.13 -43.40 27.69
N ASP A 281 7.54 -44.05 26.68
CA ASP A 281 7.58 -43.56 25.30
C ASP A 281 6.50 -42.52 24.99
N LYS A 282 5.41 -42.51 25.79
CA LYS A 282 4.28 -41.61 25.60
C LYS A 282 3.55 -41.33 26.92
N ILE A 283 3.16 -40.08 27.12
CA ILE A 283 2.29 -39.64 28.21
C ILE A 283 1.15 -38.82 27.62
N HIS A 284 -0.07 -39.04 28.11
CA HIS A 284 -1.25 -38.34 27.64
C HIS A 284 -2.11 -37.87 28.81
N SER A 285 -2.63 -36.65 28.70
CA SER A 285 -3.58 -36.05 29.63
C SER A 285 -4.73 -35.42 28.85
N LYS A 286 -5.75 -34.92 29.55
CA LYS A 286 -6.88 -34.22 28.93
C LYS A 286 -6.47 -32.96 28.13
N GLN A 287 -5.31 -32.36 28.42
CA GLN A 287 -4.88 -31.08 27.84
C GLN A 287 -3.70 -31.23 26.88
N ILE A 288 -2.81 -32.20 27.10
CA ILE A 288 -1.57 -32.37 26.33
C ILE A 288 -1.19 -33.84 26.14
N SER A 289 -0.51 -34.12 25.02
CA SER A 289 0.16 -35.39 24.74
C SER A 289 1.64 -35.15 24.52
N VAL A 290 2.50 -35.96 25.14
CA VAL A 290 3.94 -35.92 24.96
C VAL A 290 4.41 -37.28 24.45
N ASN A 291 5.19 -37.28 23.37
CA ASN A 291 5.85 -38.49 22.86
C ASN A 291 7.35 -38.30 23.05
N TYR A 292 8.02 -39.28 23.63
CA TYR A 292 9.46 -39.34 23.69
C TYR A 292 9.97 -40.02 22.42
N THR A 293 11.10 -39.54 21.91
CA THR A 293 11.79 -40.18 20.78
C THR A 293 13.26 -40.27 21.17
N PRO A 294 13.83 -41.48 21.25
CA PRO A 294 15.21 -41.63 21.66
C PRO A 294 16.17 -40.99 20.65
N PRO A 295 17.38 -40.60 21.09
CA PRO A 295 18.40 -40.08 20.20
C PRO A 295 18.66 -41.06 19.04
N LYS A 296 18.56 -40.56 17.81
CA LYS A 296 18.86 -41.32 16.60
C LYS A 296 19.66 -40.47 15.64
N THR A 297 20.63 -41.08 14.98
CA THR A 297 21.36 -40.43 13.88
C THR A 297 20.45 -40.38 12.67
N ILE A 298 20.23 -39.19 12.12
CA ILE A 298 19.50 -39.00 10.87
C ILE A 298 20.44 -38.44 9.81
N MET A 299 20.24 -38.87 8.57
CA MET A 299 20.89 -38.25 7.43
C MET A 299 20.20 -36.91 7.15
N GLN A 300 20.98 -35.83 7.15
CA GLN A 300 20.51 -34.49 6.79
C GLN A 300 21.01 -34.15 5.38
N PHE A 301 20.10 -33.71 4.51
CA PHE A 301 20.48 -33.23 3.20
C PHE A 301 21.09 -31.83 3.29
N ASP A 302 22.36 -31.70 2.92
CA ASP A 302 23.03 -30.39 2.83
C ASP A 302 22.68 -29.71 1.50
N SER A 303 21.56 -28.99 1.53
CA SER A 303 21.07 -28.24 0.38
C SER A 303 22.05 -27.16 -0.10
N ARG A 304 22.96 -26.66 0.75
CA ARG A 304 23.88 -25.58 0.40
C ARG A 304 25.05 -26.13 -0.39
N ALA A 305 25.70 -27.19 0.13
CA ALA A 305 26.74 -27.91 -0.60
C ALA A 305 26.21 -28.44 -1.94
N PHE A 306 25.03 -29.07 -1.92
CA PHE A 306 24.40 -29.59 -3.13
C PHE A 306 24.10 -28.51 -4.17
N ARG A 307 23.64 -27.31 -3.76
CA ARG A 307 23.44 -26.19 -4.68
C ARG A 307 24.74 -25.74 -5.34
N THR A 308 25.84 -25.70 -4.59
CA THR A 308 27.15 -25.29 -5.09
C THR A 308 27.71 -26.31 -6.09
N GLU A 309 27.53 -27.60 -5.84
CA GLU A 309 28.09 -28.67 -6.66
C GLU A 309 27.20 -29.06 -7.85
N ASN A 310 25.89 -28.83 -7.77
CA ASN A 310 24.89 -29.31 -8.72
C ASN A 310 23.85 -28.22 -9.04
N GLU A 311 24.30 -27.05 -9.48
CA GLU A 311 23.46 -25.84 -9.67
C GLU A 311 22.30 -26.04 -10.67
N GLU A 312 22.56 -26.67 -11.81
CA GLU A 312 21.55 -26.92 -12.85
C GLU A 312 20.44 -27.84 -12.33
N LEU A 313 20.82 -28.92 -11.64
CA LEU A 313 19.88 -29.84 -11.02
C LEU A 313 19.11 -29.17 -9.88
N TYR A 314 19.76 -28.41 -9.00
CA TYR A 314 19.10 -27.68 -7.91
C TYR A 314 18.03 -26.70 -8.43
N SER A 315 18.33 -26.00 -9.52
CA SER A 315 17.42 -25.04 -10.15
C SER A 315 16.15 -25.70 -10.69
N ASN A 316 16.26 -26.91 -11.25
CA ASN A 316 15.12 -27.68 -11.78
C ASN A 316 14.10 -28.07 -10.70
N TYR A 317 14.49 -28.12 -9.43
CA TYR A 317 13.60 -28.44 -8.30
C TYR A 317 13.15 -27.20 -7.51
N CYS A 318 13.63 -26.01 -7.86
CA CYS A 318 13.19 -24.77 -7.22
C CYS A 318 11.88 -24.29 -7.84
N LYS A 319 10.86 -24.10 -7.00
CA LYS A 319 9.58 -23.50 -7.41
C LYS A 319 9.46 -22.10 -6.82
N PRO A 320 9.06 -21.09 -7.61
CA PRO A 320 8.81 -19.76 -7.08
C PRO A 320 7.68 -19.84 -6.04
N LYS A 321 7.94 -19.32 -4.83
CA LYS A 321 6.95 -19.21 -3.76
C LYS A 321 6.86 -17.75 -3.35
N GLN A 322 5.66 -17.18 -3.50
CA GLN A 322 5.37 -15.84 -3.00
C GLN A 322 5.34 -15.88 -1.46
N ARG A 323 6.10 -15.00 -0.81
CA ARG A 323 6.08 -14.82 0.65
C ARG A 323 5.26 -13.59 1.00
N GLU A 324 4.51 -13.69 2.08
CA GLU A 324 3.86 -12.54 2.69
C GLU A 324 4.92 -11.61 3.29
N ALA A 325 4.56 -10.33 3.43
CA ALA A 325 5.42 -9.38 4.11
C ALA A 325 5.64 -9.84 5.55
N SER A 326 6.91 -9.93 5.96
CA SER A 326 7.30 -10.36 7.30
C SER A 326 8.35 -9.41 7.83
N ILE A 327 8.23 -9.02 9.09
CA ILE A 327 9.29 -8.32 9.81
C ILE A 327 10.23 -9.35 10.45
N VAL A 328 11.54 -9.12 10.35
CA VAL A 328 12.56 -9.89 11.07
C VAL A 328 13.23 -8.96 12.05
N VAL A 329 12.92 -9.12 13.33
CA VAL A 329 13.52 -8.34 14.41
C VAL A 329 14.77 -9.07 14.88
N ARG A 330 15.92 -8.42 14.78
CA ARG A 330 17.19 -8.91 15.33
C ARG A 330 17.64 -7.95 16.41
N ARG A 331 17.96 -8.47 17.61
CA ARG A 331 18.66 -7.67 18.61
C ARG A 331 20.10 -7.50 18.16
N ASN A 332 20.53 -6.25 18.04
CA ASN A 332 21.96 -5.94 18.01
C ASN A 332 22.45 -6.06 19.45
N VAL A 333 22.94 -7.25 19.82
CA VAL A 333 23.72 -7.38 21.05
C VAL A 333 25.05 -6.70 20.74
N LYS A 334 25.28 -5.51 21.31
CA LYS A 334 26.64 -4.99 21.44
C LYS A 334 27.23 -5.75 22.63
N ASP A 335 28.25 -6.55 22.35
CA ASP A 335 29.14 -7.11 23.37
C ASP A 335 29.82 -6.00 24.18
#